data_AF-A0A7L4TLL7-F1
#
_entry.id   AF-A0A7L4TLL7-F1
#
_cell.length_a   1.000
_cell.length_b   1.000
_cell.length_c   1.000
_cell.angle_alpha   90.00
_cell.angle_beta   90.00
_cell.angle_gamma   90.00
#
_symmetry.space_group_name_H-M   'P 1'
#
loop_
_entity.id
_entity.type
_entity.pdbx_description
1 polymer ?
#
loop_
_entity_poly.entity_id
_entity_poly.type
_entity_poly.pdbx_seq_one_letter_code
_entity_poly.pdbx_strand_id
1 'polypeptide(L)' 'MAHTFSSEKRFAYVNELKTKELDLLVIGGGITGAGIALDGASRGLKIGLIEMQD' A
#
# COMPACT_ATOMS: atom_id res chain seq x y z
N MET A 1 -13.00 12.32 1.53
CA MET A 1 -13.02 12.23 0.06
C MET A 1 -12.60 10.81 -0.32
N ALA A 2 -13.44 10.07 -1.04
CA ALA A 2 -13.06 8.74 -1.50
C ALA A 2 -11.97 8.90 -2.57
N HIS A 3 -10.75 8.46 -2.28
CA HIS A 3 -9.72 8.35 -3.29
C HIS A 3 -10.08 7.17 -4.18
N THR A 4 -10.33 7.42 -5.46
CA THR A 4 -10.54 6.35 -6.44
C THR A 4 -9.27 5.51 -6.53
N PHE A 5 -9.36 4.25 -6.09
CA PHE A 5 -8.31 3.24 -6.27
C PHE A 5 -8.55 2.53 -7.62
N SER A 6 -7.69 2.81 -8.60
CA SER A 6 -7.81 2.36 -9.99
C SER A 6 -6.42 2.17 -10.60
N SER A 7 -6.31 1.29 -11.59
CA SER A 7 -5.09 1.03 -12.36
C SER A 7 -4.58 2.27 -13.10
N GLU A 8 -5.45 3.22 -13.45
CA GLU A 8 -5.07 4.50 -14.06
C GLU A 8 -4.09 5.30 -13.20
N LYS A 9 -4.15 5.13 -11.87
CA LYS A 9 -3.25 5.81 -10.91
C LYS A 9 -2.01 5.00 -10.54
N ARG A 10 -1.82 3.81 -11.12
CA ARG A 10 -0.73 2.89 -10.75
C ARG A 10 0.64 3.55 -10.81
N PHE A 11 0.94 4.31 -11.86
CA PHE A 11 2.23 5.00 -11.98
C PHE A 11 2.47 6.01 -10.85
N ALA A 12 1.43 6.76 -10.47
CA ALA A 12 1.51 7.72 -9.38
C ALA A 12 1.76 7.02 -8.03
N TYR A 13 1.03 5.92 -7.74
CA TYR A 13 1.23 5.14 -6.52
C TYR A 13 2.61 4.50 -6.43
N VAL A 14 3.13 3.94 -7.54
CA VAL A 14 4.50 3.40 -7.60
C VAL A 14 5.53 4.49 -7.37
N ASN A 15 5.34 5.68 -7.94
CA ASN A 15 6.25 6.80 -7.71
C ASN A 15 6.20 7.28 -6.25
N GLU A 16 5.02 7.29 -5.64
CA GLU A 16 4.85 7.61 -4.22
C GLU A 16 5.61 6.62 -3.32
N LEU A 17 5.47 5.31 -3.57
CA LEU A 17 6.21 4.26 -2.84
C LEU A 17 7.72 4.37 -2.98
N LYS A 18 8.23 4.95 -4.08
CA LYS A 18 9.67 5.15 -4.31
C LYS A 18 10.22 6.40 -3.64
N THR A 19 9.38 7.42 -3.43
CA THR A 19 9.81 8.76 -3.05
C THR A 19 9.47 9.10 -1.61
N LYS A 20 8.47 8.44 -1.02
CA LYS A 20 8.08 8.63 0.37
C LYS A 20 8.68 7.53 1.24
N GLU A 21 9.25 7.92 2.37
CA GLU A 21 9.67 6.99 3.41
C GLU A 21 8.44 6.36 4.07
N LEU A 22 8.47 5.03 4.17
CA LEU A 22 7.45 4.20 4.79
C LEU A 22 7.96 3.69 6.13
N ASP A 23 7.07 3.56 7.10
CA ASP A 23 7.41 2.89 8.36
C ASP A 23 7.48 1.37 8.17
N LEU A 24 6.69 0.83 7.23
CA LEU A 24 6.66 -0.59 6.88
C LEU A 24 6.23 -0.81 5.42
N LEU A 25 6.96 -1.69 4.72
CA LEU A 25 6.60 -2.21 3.40
C LEU A 25 6.20 -3.69 3.51
N VAL A 26 4.97 -4.00 3.11
CA VAL A 26 4.43 -5.37 3.08
C VAL A 26 4.58 -5.94 1.67
N ILE A 27 5.05 -7.18 1.58
CA ILE A 27 5.19 -7.93 0.33
C ILE A 27 4.19 -9.09 0.34
N GLY A 28 3.23 -9.06 -0.58
CA GLY A 28 2.12 -10.01 -0.68
C GLY A 28 0.77 -9.37 -0.32
N GLY A 29 -0.18 -9.38 -1.24
CA GLY A 29 -1.53 -8.80 -1.13
C GLY A 29 -2.63 -9.78 -0.70
N GLY A 30 -2.26 -11.02 -0.33
CA GLY A 30 -3.21 -11.98 0.25
C GLY A 30 -3.75 -11.54 1.62
N ILE A 31 -4.61 -12.36 2.23
CA ILE A 31 -5.30 -12.02 3.50
C ILE A 31 -4.35 -11.59 4.61
N THR A 32 -3.20 -12.24 4.73
CA THR A 32 -2.18 -11.91 5.74
C THR A 32 -1.60 -10.52 5.51
N GLY A 33 -1.16 -10.23 4.28
CA GLY A 33 -0.56 -8.93 3.96
C GLY A 33 -1.57 -7.79 4.03
N ALA A 34 -2.79 -8.00 3.55
CA ALA A 34 -3.88 -7.04 3.69
C ALA A 34 -4.22 -6.77 5.16
N GLY A 35 -4.25 -7.80 6.01
CA GLY A 35 -4.48 -7.67 7.45
C GLY A 35 -3.37 -6.89 8.15
N ILE A 36 -2.11 -7.17 7.83
CA ILE A 36 -0.96 -6.41 8.35
C ILE A 36 -1.04 -4.94 7.90
N ALA A 37 -1.37 -4.70 6.63
CA ALA A 37 -1.46 -3.34 6.11
C ALA A 37 -2.60 -2.55 6.77
N LEU A 38 -3.75 -3.18 7.00
CA LEU A 38 -4.88 -2.59 7.71
C LEU A 38 -4.53 -2.28 9.17
N ASP A 39 -3.95 -3.24 9.90
CA ASP A 39 -3.56 -3.05 11.29
C ASP A 39 -2.55 -1.91 11.42
N GLY A 40 -1.48 -1.90 10.61
CA GLY A 40 -0.47 -0.84 10.62
C GLY A 40 -1.05 0.53 10.27
N ALA A 41 -1.87 0.62 9.22
CA ALA A 41 -2.52 1.87 8.82
C ALA A 41 -3.49 2.39 9.90
N SER A 42 -4.25 1.49 10.55
CA SER A 42 -5.19 1.85 11.62
C SER A 42 -4.48 2.43 12.86
N ARG A 43 -3.21 2.11 13.04
CA ARG A 43 -2.34 2.63 14.10
C ARG A 43 -1.60 3.92 13.70
N GLY A 44 -1.83 4.42 12.50
CA GLY A 44 -1.23 5.66 11.98
C GLY A 44 0.14 5.49 11.33
N LEU A 45 0.59 4.26 11.07
CA LEU A 45 1.83 4.01 10.34
C LEU A 45 1.66 4.31 8.84
N LYS A 46 2.72 4.81 8.22
CA LYS A 46 2.83 4.92 6.76
C LYS A 46 3.18 3.54 6.19
N ILE A 47 2.16 2.87 5.68
CA ILE A 47 2.28 1.53 5.10
C ILE A 47 2.31 1.59 3.57
N GLY A 48 3.21 0.81 2.97
CA GLY A 48 3.11 0.38 1.58
C GLY A 48 2.82 -1.11 1.48
N LEU A 49 2.07 -1.54 0.47
CA LEU A 49 1.86 -2.95 0.14
C LEU A 49 2.10 -3.15 -1.36
N ILE A 50 2.85 -4.20 -1.70
CA ILE A 50 3.05 -4.63 -3.08
C ILE A 50 2.67 -6.10 -3.25
N GLU A 51 1.99 -6.42 -4.35
CA GLU A 51 1.65 -7.77 -4.78
C GLU A 51 2.18 -7.97 -6.20
N MET A 52 2.69 -9.17 -6.48
CA MET A 52 3.27 -9.53 -7.77
C MET A 52 2.16 -9.79 -8.80
N GLN A 53 1.06 -10.38 -8.35
CA GLN A 53 -0.12 -10.70 -9.15
C GLN A 53 -1.16 -9.58 -9.06
N ASP A 54 -2.18 -9.63 -9.91
CA ASP A 54 -3.28 -8.64 -10.02
C ASP A 54 -2.84 -7.15 -10.17
#